data_AF-A0A0F8W3Z9-F1
#
_entry.id   AF-A0A0F8W3Z9-F1
#
_cell.length_a   1.000
_cell.length_b   1.000
_cell.length_c   1.000
_cell.angle_alpha   90.00
_cell.angle_beta   90.00
_cell.angle_gamma   90.00
#
_symmetry.space_group_name_H-M   'P 1'
#
loop_
_entity.id
_entity.type
_entity.pdbx_description
1 polymer ?
#
loop_
_entity_poly.entity_id
_entity_poly.type
_entity_poly.pdbx_seq_one_letter_code
_entity_poly.pdbx_strand_id
1 'polypeptide(L)'
;MAAIPDLVVLGDLHLEQILRPAELFAILLDLSQRFFLHIQDLEHHGELILLASACLNQGVDLRYNSQVSRILTSNGRATGIGLKDGREIKAKIIASNADPRTTFMELLGWDRLSLFRKERLANWSYGPEHVLGVPSFALHEPPDYKSASHDPDINRCFYTIVGFENHEEMSEYILQAYGGRVPETPGAGTWVNSLWDPSQAPPGKQVMNGWFFFPKASCLTPEEWDDVRANYNDGFLKLWGEYAPNMARNNVIADRLYTAFDIEKKIG
;
A
#
# COMPACT_ATOMS: atom_id res chain seq x y z
N MET A 1 11.59 -31.31 10.32
CA MET A 1 12.65 -30.61 9.55
C MET A 1 13.25 -29.57 10.49
N ALA A 2 14.57 -29.58 10.73
CA ALA A 2 15.18 -28.73 11.77
C ALA A 2 15.13 -27.24 11.35
N ALA A 3 14.61 -26.37 12.23
CA ALA A 3 14.61 -24.93 12.06
C ALA A 3 16.04 -24.42 11.87
N ILE A 4 16.27 -23.49 10.92
CA ILE A 4 17.57 -22.82 10.79
C ILE A 4 17.59 -21.72 11.86
N PRO A 5 18.39 -21.82 12.95
CA PRO A 5 18.21 -20.99 14.15
C PRO A 5 18.58 -19.51 14.03
N ASP A 6 18.83 -18.99 12.81
CA ASP A 6 19.68 -17.80 12.65
C ASP A 6 19.33 -16.90 11.45
N LEU A 7 18.11 -16.92 10.93
CA LEU A 7 17.64 -15.87 9.98
C LEU A 7 17.12 -14.68 10.78
N VAL A 8 17.32 -13.46 10.29
CA VAL A 8 16.58 -12.28 10.75
C VAL A 8 15.98 -11.61 9.51
N VAL A 9 14.66 -11.49 9.44
CA VAL A 9 14.03 -10.59 8.47
C VAL A 9 13.99 -9.18 9.06
N LEU A 10 14.11 -8.14 8.26
CA LEU A 10 13.96 -6.74 8.65
C LEU A 10 12.95 -6.10 7.72
N GLY A 11 11.92 -5.42 8.21
CA GLY A 11 10.99 -4.77 7.31
C GLY A 11 9.99 -3.85 8.00
N ASP A 12 9.75 -2.71 7.36
CA ASP A 12 8.46 -2.02 7.37
C ASP A 12 7.53 -2.80 6.43
N LEU A 13 6.48 -3.44 6.98
CA LEU A 13 5.39 -3.92 6.13
C LEU A 13 4.42 -2.76 5.91
N HIS A 14 4.79 -1.87 5.00
CA HIS A 14 3.84 -1.00 4.32
C HIS A 14 3.56 -1.63 2.94
N LEU A 15 2.63 -2.60 2.90
CA LEU A 15 2.23 -3.23 1.65
C LEU A 15 1.21 -2.35 0.93
N GLU A 16 1.70 -1.30 0.26
CA GLU A 16 0.97 -0.73 -0.88
C GLU A 16 1.79 -0.68 -2.17
N GLN A 17 3.10 -0.93 -2.16
CA GLN A 17 3.88 -0.98 -3.39
C GLN A 17 4.97 -2.04 -3.35
N ILE A 18 4.96 -2.88 -4.40
CA ILE A 18 6.02 -3.79 -4.87
C ILE A 18 5.83 -5.28 -4.46
N LEU A 19 5.63 -6.10 -5.52
CA LEU A 19 5.43 -7.56 -5.62
C LEU A 19 3.98 -8.07 -5.52
N ARG A 20 3.65 -9.02 -6.42
CA ARG A 20 2.35 -9.70 -6.45
C ARG A 20 2.15 -10.40 -5.10
N PRO A 21 1.03 -10.16 -4.39
CA PRO A 21 0.77 -10.75 -3.08
C PRO A 21 0.99 -12.27 -3.04
N ALA A 22 0.68 -12.98 -4.12
CA ALA A 22 0.87 -14.44 -4.22
C ALA A 22 2.34 -14.90 -4.20
N GLU A 23 3.28 -14.13 -4.73
CA GLU A 23 4.71 -14.50 -4.77
C GLU A 23 5.39 -14.21 -3.44
N LEU A 24 5.05 -13.06 -2.82
CA LEU A 24 5.48 -12.74 -1.46
C LEU A 24 4.82 -13.67 -0.45
N PHE A 25 3.55 -14.05 -0.64
CA PHE A 25 2.84 -15.03 0.16
C PHE A 25 3.45 -16.42 0.03
N ALA A 26 3.84 -16.87 -1.17
CA ALA A 26 4.52 -18.16 -1.33
C ALA A 26 5.91 -18.16 -0.67
N ILE A 27 6.66 -17.06 -0.80
CA ILE A 27 7.97 -16.90 -0.15
C ILE A 27 7.78 -16.79 1.37
N LEU A 28 6.83 -16.01 1.87
CA LEU A 28 6.57 -15.85 3.30
C LEU A 28 5.91 -17.09 3.91
N LEU A 29 5.08 -17.87 3.20
CA LEU A 29 4.59 -19.16 3.69
C LEU A 29 5.74 -20.16 3.77
N ASP A 30 6.56 -20.26 2.72
CA ASP A 30 7.72 -21.16 2.70
C ASP A 30 8.76 -20.77 3.77
N LEU A 31 8.95 -19.46 4.00
CA LEU A 31 9.82 -18.93 5.05
C LEU A 31 9.18 -19.04 6.46
N SER A 32 7.86 -18.85 6.61
CA SER A 32 7.14 -18.94 7.90
C SER A 32 7.15 -20.35 8.47
N GLN A 33 7.28 -21.36 7.61
CA GLN A 33 7.46 -22.74 8.06
C GLN A 33 8.85 -23.00 8.69
N ARG A 34 9.79 -22.03 8.68
CA ARG A 34 11.20 -22.30 9.02
C ARG A 34 11.99 -21.17 9.72
N PHE A 35 11.51 -19.92 9.86
CA PHE A 35 12.40 -18.79 10.22
C PHE A 35 11.79 -17.57 10.98
N PHE A 36 12.65 -16.77 11.63
CA PHE A 36 12.34 -15.51 12.35
C PHE A 36 11.98 -14.33 11.41
N LEU A 37 10.96 -13.53 11.78
CA LEU A 37 10.39 -12.44 10.97
C LEU A 37 10.29 -11.14 11.81
N HIS A 38 10.76 -10.01 11.27
CA HIS A 38 10.55 -8.67 11.87
C HIS A 38 9.55 -7.89 11.01
N ILE A 39 8.55 -7.30 11.66
CA ILE A 39 7.48 -6.53 11.04
C ILE A 39 7.32 -5.24 11.84
N GLN A 40 7.43 -4.09 11.18
CA GLN A 40 7.45 -2.79 11.83
C GLN A 40 6.10 -2.04 11.80
N ASP A 41 5.11 -2.49 11.03
CA ASP A 41 3.72 -2.05 11.21
C ASP A 41 2.70 -3.07 10.65
N LEU A 42 1.50 -3.12 11.24
CA LEU A 42 0.46 -4.11 10.91
C LEU A 42 -0.89 -3.41 10.90
N GLU A 43 -1.20 -2.69 9.83
CA GLU A 43 -2.51 -2.07 9.68
C GLU A 43 -3.50 -2.98 8.93
N HIS A 44 -4.56 -3.34 9.67
CA HIS A 44 -5.95 -3.59 9.26
C HIS A 44 -6.30 -4.51 8.07
N HIS A 45 -5.38 -5.38 7.63
CA HIS A 45 -5.73 -6.49 6.74
C HIS A 45 -5.69 -7.81 7.52
N GLY A 46 -6.85 -8.48 7.67
CA GLY A 46 -6.99 -9.73 8.43
C GLY A 46 -6.01 -10.83 8.01
N GLU A 47 -5.56 -10.80 6.75
CA GLU A 47 -4.52 -11.69 6.21
C GLU A 47 -3.17 -11.56 6.94
N LEU A 48 -2.76 -10.35 7.32
CA LEU A 48 -1.50 -10.13 8.02
C LEU A 48 -1.56 -10.64 9.47
N ILE A 49 -2.73 -10.55 10.12
CA ILE A 49 -2.95 -11.11 11.45
C ILE A 49 -2.86 -12.64 11.40
N LEU A 50 -3.42 -13.25 10.36
CA LEU A 50 -3.34 -14.70 10.14
C LEU A 50 -1.89 -15.14 9.87
N LEU A 51 -1.15 -14.38 9.06
CA LEU A 51 0.26 -14.66 8.80
C LEU A 51 1.12 -14.52 10.07
N ALA A 52 0.94 -13.45 10.83
CA ALA A 52 1.64 -13.26 12.10
C ALA A 52 1.32 -14.40 13.08
N SER A 53 0.05 -14.81 13.16
CA SER A 53 -0.37 -15.96 13.98
C SER A 53 0.27 -17.28 13.52
N ALA A 54 0.33 -17.51 12.20
CA ALA A 54 0.98 -18.68 11.63
C ALA A 54 2.49 -18.71 11.96
N CYS A 55 3.18 -17.58 11.82
CA CYS A 55 4.58 -17.42 12.21
C CYS A 55 4.78 -17.74 13.70
N LEU A 56 3.99 -17.13 14.59
CA LEU A 56 4.09 -17.38 16.04
C LEU A 56 3.91 -18.87 16.37
N ASN A 57 2.96 -19.55 15.71
CA ASN A 57 2.73 -20.98 15.88
C ASN A 57 3.89 -21.86 15.39
N GLN A 58 4.75 -21.35 14.51
CA GLN A 58 5.98 -22.01 14.05
C GLN A 58 7.21 -21.63 14.90
N GLY A 59 7.03 -20.88 15.99
CA GLY A 59 8.11 -20.49 16.91
C GLY A 59 8.90 -19.26 16.45
N VAL A 60 8.35 -18.47 15.53
CA VAL A 60 8.93 -17.19 15.10
C VAL A 60 8.77 -16.15 16.22
N ASP A 61 9.86 -15.47 16.59
CA ASP A 61 9.82 -14.32 17.51
C ASP A 61 9.57 -13.03 16.70
N LEU A 62 8.42 -12.38 16.95
CA LEU A 62 8.03 -11.12 16.31
C LEU A 62 8.33 -9.95 17.26
N ARG A 63 9.23 -9.07 16.85
CA ARG A 63 9.61 -7.89 17.65
C ARG A 63 9.10 -6.61 17.02
N TYR A 64 8.11 -5.99 17.63
CA TYR A 64 7.60 -4.68 17.23
C TYR A 64 8.45 -3.55 17.83
N ASN A 65 8.31 -2.33 17.30
CA ASN A 65 8.97 -1.13 17.82
C ASN A 65 10.50 -1.27 18.00
N SER A 66 11.13 -2.08 17.15
CA SER A 66 12.55 -2.43 17.24
C SER A 66 13.28 -1.95 15.99
N GLN A 67 13.26 -0.63 15.74
CA GLN A 67 13.81 -0.03 14.53
C GLN A 67 15.28 -0.41 14.34
N VAL A 68 15.59 -0.95 13.16
CA VAL A 68 16.92 -1.40 12.79
C VAL A 68 17.72 -0.20 12.32
N SER A 69 18.93 -0.02 12.85
CA SER A 69 19.81 1.09 12.52
C SER A 69 20.95 0.71 11.58
N ARG A 70 21.35 -0.57 11.56
CA ARG A 70 22.43 -1.06 10.70
C ARG A 70 22.42 -2.58 10.54
N ILE A 71 22.97 -3.06 9.43
CA ILE A 71 23.35 -4.45 9.21
C ILE A 71 24.81 -4.63 9.64
N LEU A 72 25.04 -5.54 10.59
CA LEU A 72 26.37 -5.92 11.04
C LEU A 72 27.01 -6.83 10.00
N THR A 73 28.26 -6.56 9.65
CA THR A 73 29.01 -7.36 8.68
C THR A 73 30.42 -7.68 9.18
N SER A 74 30.91 -8.86 8.82
CA SER A 74 32.27 -9.32 9.08
C SER A 74 32.76 -10.14 7.89
N ASN A 75 33.99 -9.87 7.42
CA ASN A 75 34.61 -10.56 6.27
C ASN A 75 33.71 -10.62 5.02
N GLY A 76 33.03 -9.51 4.70
CA GLY A 76 32.14 -9.41 3.55
C GLY A 76 30.79 -10.15 3.71
N ARG A 77 30.47 -10.67 4.89
CA ARG A 77 29.22 -11.39 5.17
C ARG A 77 28.40 -10.68 6.24
N ALA A 78 27.08 -10.67 6.08
CA ALA A 78 26.16 -10.25 7.13
C ALA A 78 26.21 -11.20 8.34
N THR A 79 26.23 -10.62 9.55
CA THR A 79 26.39 -11.37 10.82
C THR A 79 25.35 -11.02 11.88
N GLY A 80 24.45 -10.09 11.58
CA GLY A 80 23.43 -9.63 12.52
C GLY A 80 22.96 -8.22 12.21
N ILE A 81 22.19 -7.66 13.13
CA ILE A 81 21.61 -6.32 13.03
C ILE A 81 21.90 -5.53 14.29
N GLY A 82 22.07 -4.22 14.13
CA GLY A 82 22.05 -3.25 15.22
C GLY A 82 20.70 -2.54 15.25
N LEU A 83 20.12 -2.41 16.43
CA LEU A 83 18.89 -1.64 16.66
C LEU A 83 19.24 -0.19 17.02
N LYS A 84 18.25 0.70 16.88
CA LYS A 84 18.41 2.12 17.22
C LYS A 84 18.69 2.37 18.70
N ASP A 85 18.20 1.49 19.57
CA ASP A 85 18.45 1.53 21.02
C ASP A 85 19.84 0.98 21.44
N GLY A 86 20.66 0.61 20.46
CA GLY A 86 22.02 0.10 20.69
C GLY A 86 22.13 -1.41 20.92
N ARG A 87 21.00 -2.14 21.04
CA ARG A 87 21.04 -3.62 21.11
C ARG A 87 21.51 -4.21 19.78
N GLU A 88 22.15 -5.37 19.84
CA GLU A 88 22.58 -6.12 18.66
C GLU A 88 21.99 -7.52 18.68
N ILE A 89 21.54 -8.00 17.51
CA ILE A 89 21.00 -9.34 17.34
C ILE A 89 21.86 -10.05 16.29
N LYS A 90 22.49 -11.17 16.69
CA LYS A 90 23.32 -11.97 15.79
C LYS A 90 22.44 -12.85 14.91
N ALA A 91 22.81 -12.98 13.64
CA ALA A 91 22.12 -13.79 12.65
C ALA A 91 23.11 -14.34 11.62
N LYS A 92 22.87 -15.54 11.11
CA LYS A 92 23.64 -16.13 10.00
C LYS A 92 23.14 -15.64 8.65
N ILE A 93 21.84 -15.34 8.56
CA ILE A 93 21.18 -14.85 7.35
C ILE A 93 20.39 -13.60 7.72
N ILE A 94 20.37 -12.61 6.84
CA ILE A 94 19.52 -11.43 6.95
C ILE A 94 18.74 -11.29 5.67
N ALA A 95 17.42 -11.19 5.78
CA ALA A 95 16.52 -10.89 4.67
C ALA A 95 15.91 -9.51 4.91
N SER A 96 16.12 -8.56 4.01
CA SER A 96 15.55 -7.21 4.15
C SER A 96 14.32 -7.08 3.26
N ASN A 97 13.21 -6.66 3.85
CA ASN A 97 11.98 -6.23 3.23
C ASN A 97 11.84 -4.70 3.21
N ALA A 98 12.82 -3.96 3.76
CA ALA A 98 12.91 -2.52 3.52
C ALA A 98 13.25 -2.25 2.04
N ASP A 99 12.95 -1.03 1.56
CA ASP A 99 13.24 -0.67 0.18
C ASP A 99 14.76 -0.75 -0.11
N PRO A 100 15.16 -0.85 -1.40
CA PRO A 100 16.56 -0.99 -1.77
C PRO A 100 17.44 0.17 -1.28
N ARG A 101 16.95 1.41 -1.23
CA ARG A 101 17.75 2.54 -0.74
C ARG A 101 17.99 2.41 0.76
N THR A 102 16.97 2.19 1.58
CA THR A 102 17.17 1.99 3.02
C THR A 102 18.07 0.79 3.29
N THR A 103 17.82 -0.35 2.63
CA THR A 103 18.65 -1.56 2.83
C THR A 103 20.12 -1.33 2.48
N PHE A 104 20.42 -0.78 1.30
CA PHE A 104 21.80 -0.71 0.80
C PHE A 104 22.52 0.57 1.20
N MET A 105 21.84 1.71 1.20
CA MET A 105 22.46 3.01 1.48
C MET A 105 22.57 3.27 2.98
N GLU A 106 21.52 2.97 3.73
CA GLU A 106 21.43 3.31 5.16
C GLU A 106 21.87 2.14 6.04
N LEU A 107 21.19 0.98 5.94
CA LEU A 107 21.43 -0.15 6.84
C LEU A 107 22.76 -0.83 6.57
N LEU A 108 23.09 -1.13 5.32
CA LEU A 108 24.39 -1.72 4.96
C LEU A 108 25.50 -0.67 4.89
N GLY A 109 25.15 0.57 4.56
CA GLY A 109 26.07 1.69 4.40
C GLY A 109 26.61 1.82 2.97
N TRP A 110 26.42 3.00 2.38
CA TRP A 110 26.83 3.34 1.01
C TRP A 110 28.28 2.96 0.68
N ASP A 111 29.21 3.21 1.60
CA ASP A 111 30.65 3.00 1.35
C ASP A 111 31.04 1.53 1.18
N ARG A 112 30.22 0.59 1.67
CA ARG A 112 30.45 -0.85 1.52
C ARG A 112 30.01 -1.38 0.16
N LEU A 113 29.30 -0.58 -0.62
CA LEU A 113 28.76 -1.00 -1.91
C LEU A 113 29.82 -0.94 -3.01
N SER A 114 29.80 -1.93 -3.89
CA SER A 114 30.57 -1.90 -5.14
C SER A 114 30.08 -0.76 -6.04
N LEU A 115 30.96 -0.25 -6.91
CA LEU A 115 30.62 0.82 -7.87
C LEU A 115 29.37 0.48 -8.69
N PHE A 116 29.29 -0.75 -9.21
CA PHE A 116 28.12 -1.27 -9.92
C PHE A 116 26.80 -1.14 -9.12
N ARG A 117 26.81 -1.39 -7.81
CA ARG A 117 25.60 -1.26 -6.98
C ARG A 117 25.26 0.20 -6.72
N LYS A 118 26.27 1.04 -6.50
CA LYS A 118 26.10 2.49 -6.34
C LYS A 118 25.44 3.10 -7.58
N GLU A 119 25.92 2.75 -8.77
CA GLU A 119 25.34 3.23 -10.04
C GLU A 119 23.88 2.78 -10.22
N ARG A 120 23.55 1.53 -9.88
CA ARG A 120 22.16 1.05 -9.96
C ARG A 120 21.23 1.75 -8.98
N LEU A 121 21.69 1.99 -7.75
CA LEU A 121 20.91 2.69 -6.73
C LEU A 121 20.75 4.18 -7.05
N ALA A 122 21.76 4.80 -7.65
CA ALA A 122 21.69 6.20 -8.08
C ALA A 122 20.63 6.41 -9.18
N ASN A 123 20.45 5.42 -10.05
CA ASN A 123 19.43 5.43 -11.11
C ASN A 123 18.09 4.81 -10.67
N TRP A 124 17.98 4.34 -9.43
CA TRP A 124 16.74 3.77 -8.92
C TRP A 124 15.83 4.88 -8.41
N SER A 125 14.56 4.80 -8.82
CA SER A 125 13.48 5.62 -8.32
C SER A 125 12.37 4.72 -7.77
N TYR A 126 11.58 5.25 -6.84
CA TYR A 126 10.23 4.74 -6.58
C TYR A 126 9.42 4.76 -7.89
N GLY A 127 8.28 4.05 -7.92
CA GLY A 127 7.46 3.79 -9.11
C GLY A 127 7.00 5.03 -9.90
N PRO A 128 5.91 4.95 -10.68
CA PRO A 128 5.51 6.06 -11.54
C PRO A 128 5.39 7.39 -10.76
N GLU A 129 5.59 8.53 -11.43
CA GLU A 129 5.63 9.84 -10.75
C GLU A 129 4.32 10.21 -10.05
N HIS A 130 3.22 9.52 -10.37
CA HIS A 130 1.96 9.66 -9.67
C HIS A 130 1.92 8.78 -8.41
N VAL A 131 1.23 9.28 -7.38
CA VAL A 131 1.00 8.61 -6.10
C VAL A 131 -0.49 8.26 -6.02
N LEU A 132 -0.81 7.15 -5.35
CA LEU A 132 -2.20 6.76 -5.14
C LEU A 132 -2.84 7.68 -4.11
N GLY A 133 -4.02 8.21 -4.42
CA GLY A 133 -4.94 8.76 -3.43
C GLY A 133 -6.02 7.72 -3.12
N VAL A 134 -6.43 7.59 -1.88
CA VAL A 134 -7.41 6.57 -1.46
C VAL A 134 -8.73 7.24 -1.06
N PRO A 135 -9.72 7.31 -1.97
CA PRO A 135 -11.10 7.58 -1.59
C PRO A 135 -11.69 6.40 -0.82
N SER A 136 -12.29 6.69 0.32
CA SER A 136 -12.99 5.72 1.17
C SER A 136 -14.40 6.24 1.47
N PHE A 137 -15.41 5.41 1.25
CA PHE A 137 -16.81 5.75 1.48
C PHE A 137 -17.51 4.65 2.29
N ALA A 138 -18.20 5.05 3.35
CA ALA A 138 -19.20 4.23 4.04
C ALA A 138 -20.58 4.54 3.45
N LEU A 139 -21.27 3.50 2.98
CA LEU A 139 -22.49 3.63 2.19
C LEU A 139 -23.66 2.88 2.84
N HIS A 140 -24.88 3.39 2.61
CA HIS A 140 -26.10 2.69 2.99
C HIS A 140 -26.37 1.49 2.09
N GLU A 141 -26.14 1.63 0.79
CA GLU A 141 -26.37 0.63 -0.26
C GLU A 141 -25.17 0.59 -1.21
N PRO A 142 -24.87 -0.56 -1.85
CA PRO A 142 -23.80 -0.63 -2.85
C PRO A 142 -24.17 0.20 -4.09
N PRO A 143 -23.19 0.57 -4.93
CA PRO A 143 -23.46 1.19 -6.22
C PRO A 143 -24.39 0.34 -7.08
N ASP A 144 -25.40 0.97 -7.67
CA ASP A 144 -26.31 0.37 -8.65
C ASP A 144 -26.11 1.05 -10.01
N TYR A 145 -25.27 0.42 -10.85
CA TYR A 145 -24.87 0.96 -12.14
C TYR A 145 -25.99 0.82 -13.17
N LYS A 146 -26.18 1.85 -14.01
CA LYS A 146 -27.14 1.82 -15.13
C LYS A 146 -26.91 0.62 -16.06
N SER A 147 -25.64 0.25 -16.26
CA SER A 147 -25.23 -0.86 -17.10
C SER A 147 -25.62 -2.23 -16.53
N ALA A 148 -25.97 -2.32 -15.24
CA ALA A 148 -26.47 -3.55 -14.64
C ALA A 148 -27.83 -4.01 -15.22
N SER A 149 -28.54 -3.10 -15.92
CA SER A 149 -29.71 -3.45 -16.73
C SER A 149 -29.38 -4.36 -17.92
N HIS A 150 -28.12 -4.36 -18.37
CA HIS A 150 -27.62 -5.26 -19.42
C HIS A 150 -26.99 -6.52 -18.83
N ASP A 151 -26.24 -6.39 -17.73
CA ASP A 151 -25.63 -7.50 -17.02
C ASP A 151 -25.58 -7.23 -15.50
N PRO A 152 -26.40 -7.91 -14.68
CA PRO A 152 -26.47 -7.66 -13.25
C PRO A 152 -25.16 -7.96 -12.49
N ASP A 153 -24.23 -8.73 -13.06
CA ASP A 153 -22.94 -9.01 -12.43
C ASP A 153 -22.03 -7.78 -12.38
N ILE A 154 -22.32 -6.73 -13.17
CA ILE A 154 -21.61 -5.45 -13.11
C ILE A 154 -21.67 -4.83 -11.71
N ASN A 155 -22.82 -4.90 -11.03
CA ASN A 155 -22.97 -4.40 -9.65
C ASN A 155 -22.15 -5.20 -8.63
N ARG A 156 -21.57 -6.34 -9.03
CA ARG A 156 -20.76 -7.22 -8.20
C ARG A 156 -19.31 -7.29 -8.64
N CYS A 157 -18.90 -6.55 -9.67
CA CYS A 157 -17.51 -6.51 -10.13
C CYS A 157 -16.56 -6.22 -8.95
N PHE A 158 -15.51 -7.02 -8.84
CA PHE A 158 -14.51 -6.84 -7.78
C PHE A 158 -13.80 -5.48 -7.89
N TYR A 159 -13.55 -5.02 -9.11
CA TYR A 159 -12.92 -3.74 -9.39
C TYR A 159 -13.61 -3.08 -10.58
N THR A 160 -14.01 -1.82 -10.40
CA THR A 160 -14.75 -1.05 -11.40
C THR A 160 -14.07 0.30 -11.62
N ILE A 161 -13.72 0.60 -12.87
CA ILE A 161 -13.20 1.90 -13.27
C ILE A 161 -14.38 2.81 -13.61
N VAL A 162 -14.42 4.00 -13.02
CA VAL A 162 -15.51 4.97 -13.14
C VAL A 162 -14.96 6.32 -13.59
N GLY A 163 -15.65 6.99 -14.51
CA GLY A 163 -15.37 8.37 -14.90
C GLY A 163 -14.59 8.56 -16.21
N PHE A 164 -14.53 7.53 -17.06
CA PHE A 164 -13.86 7.60 -18.36
C PHE A 164 -14.73 6.94 -19.43
N GLU A 165 -14.94 7.64 -20.54
CA GLU A 165 -15.69 7.14 -21.70
C GLU A 165 -14.79 6.56 -22.79
N ASN A 166 -13.50 6.91 -22.77
CA ASN A 166 -12.51 6.49 -23.77
C ASN A 166 -11.09 6.46 -23.18
N HIS A 167 -10.13 5.95 -23.96
CA HIS A 167 -8.76 5.80 -23.50
C HIS A 167 -7.97 7.12 -23.48
N GLU A 168 -8.38 8.11 -24.28
CA GLU A 168 -7.78 9.43 -24.31
C GLU A 168 -8.00 10.16 -22.98
N GLU A 169 -9.22 10.14 -22.43
CA GLU A 169 -9.54 10.72 -21.12
C GLU A 169 -8.71 10.08 -20.00
N MET A 170 -8.57 8.76 -20.01
CA MET A 170 -7.71 8.05 -19.04
C MET A 170 -6.24 8.44 -19.21
N SER A 171 -5.77 8.57 -20.46
CA SER A 171 -4.38 8.97 -20.74
C SER A 171 -4.11 10.39 -20.26
N GLU A 172 -5.03 11.32 -20.53
CA GLU A 172 -4.94 12.71 -20.07
C GLU A 172 -4.94 12.80 -18.54
N TYR A 173 -5.86 12.09 -17.88
CA TYR A 173 -5.92 11.98 -16.43
C TYR A 173 -4.59 11.54 -15.82
N ILE A 174 -3.98 10.47 -16.36
CA ILE A 174 -2.67 9.99 -15.90
C ILE A 174 -1.58 11.03 -16.18
N LEU A 175 -1.55 11.62 -17.38
CA LEU A 175 -0.56 12.63 -17.76
C LEU A 175 -0.65 13.91 -16.91
N GLN A 176 -1.83 14.30 -16.44
CA GLN A 176 -1.99 15.41 -15.50
C GLN A 176 -1.27 15.10 -14.17
N ALA A 177 -1.50 13.94 -13.59
CA ALA A 177 -0.83 13.49 -12.36
C ALA A 177 0.69 13.39 -12.53
N TYR A 178 1.16 12.80 -13.64
CA TYR A 178 2.59 12.77 -13.98
C TYR A 178 3.19 14.17 -14.15
N GLY A 179 2.42 15.10 -14.70
CA GLY A 179 2.82 16.50 -14.89
C GLY A 179 2.77 17.35 -13.62
N GLY A 180 2.55 16.75 -12.45
CA GLY A 180 2.50 17.47 -11.18
C GLY A 180 1.16 18.14 -10.89
N ARG A 181 0.09 17.79 -11.62
CA ARG A 181 -1.24 18.39 -11.45
C ARG A 181 -2.24 17.36 -10.94
N VAL A 182 -3.12 17.79 -10.03
CA VAL A 182 -4.27 16.98 -9.62
C VAL A 182 -5.21 16.83 -10.84
N PRO A 183 -5.63 15.60 -11.20
CA PRO A 183 -6.47 15.44 -12.37
C PRO A 183 -7.82 16.14 -12.24
N GLU A 184 -8.23 16.86 -13.27
CA GLU A 184 -9.47 17.65 -13.27
C GLU A 184 -10.73 16.78 -13.23
N THR A 185 -10.71 15.66 -13.95
CA THR A 185 -11.76 14.63 -13.88
C THR A 185 -11.44 13.67 -12.73
N PRO A 186 -12.27 13.60 -11.68
CA PRO A 186 -12.00 12.75 -10.52
C PRO A 186 -12.39 11.29 -10.78
N GLY A 187 -11.93 10.70 -11.88
CA GLY A 187 -12.16 9.28 -12.18
C GLY A 187 -11.37 8.37 -11.23
N ALA A 188 -11.92 7.22 -10.88
CA ALA A 188 -11.33 6.27 -9.94
C ALA A 188 -11.51 4.83 -10.37
N GLY A 189 -10.55 3.99 -9.97
CA GLY A 189 -10.82 2.56 -9.81
C GLY A 189 -11.40 2.30 -8.42
N THR A 190 -12.50 1.57 -8.33
CA THR A 190 -13.26 1.38 -7.09
C THR A 190 -13.53 -0.10 -6.83
N TRP A 191 -13.62 -0.48 -5.56
CA TRP A 191 -14.00 -1.83 -5.12
C TRP A 191 -14.80 -1.80 -3.83
N VAL A 192 -15.79 -2.68 -3.74
CA VAL A 192 -16.70 -2.80 -2.59
C VAL A 192 -16.52 -4.19 -1.96
N ASN A 193 -15.44 -4.36 -1.20
CA ASN A 193 -15.07 -5.67 -0.65
C ASN A 193 -16.12 -6.25 0.30
N SER A 194 -16.95 -5.40 0.92
CA SER A 194 -18.05 -5.86 1.79
C SER A 194 -19.13 -6.66 1.07
N LEU A 195 -19.18 -6.64 -0.27
CA LEU A 195 -20.02 -7.53 -1.07
C LEU A 195 -19.52 -8.99 -1.05
N TRP A 196 -18.22 -9.18 -0.82
CA TRP A 196 -17.55 -10.48 -0.83
C TRP A 196 -17.23 -10.97 0.59
N ASP A 197 -16.91 -10.05 1.48
CA ASP A 197 -16.66 -10.29 2.89
C ASP A 197 -17.54 -9.36 3.76
N PRO A 198 -18.73 -9.83 4.17
CA PRO A 198 -19.65 -9.04 4.98
C PRO A 198 -19.10 -8.60 6.35
N SER A 199 -17.97 -9.16 6.82
CA SER A 199 -17.36 -8.76 8.09
C SER A 199 -16.70 -7.37 8.03
N GLN A 200 -16.45 -6.85 6.83
CA GLN A 200 -15.81 -5.54 6.61
C GLN A 200 -16.76 -4.35 6.77
N ALA A 201 -18.07 -4.59 6.91
CA ALA A 201 -19.07 -3.55 7.10
C ALA A 201 -20.14 -3.98 8.13
N PRO A 202 -20.80 -3.04 8.83
CA PRO A 202 -21.98 -3.35 9.63
C PRO A 202 -23.08 -4.03 8.78
N PRO A 203 -23.97 -4.85 9.39
CA PRO A 203 -25.03 -5.52 8.66
C PRO A 203 -25.87 -4.57 7.80
N GLY A 204 -25.98 -4.89 6.51
CA GLY A 204 -26.74 -4.09 5.54
C GLY A 204 -26.10 -2.75 5.16
N LYS A 205 -24.80 -2.55 5.43
CA LYS A 205 -23.99 -1.40 5.00
C LYS A 205 -22.86 -1.84 4.09
N GLN A 206 -22.29 -0.90 3.37
CA GLN A 206 -21.19 -1.17 2.45
C GLN A 206 -20.00 -0.24 2.72
N VAL A 207 -18.81 -0.75 2.45
CA VAL A 207 -17.56 0.03 2.47
C VAL A 207 -16.95 -0.07 1.09
N MET A 208 -16.76 1.09 0.47
CA MET A 208 -16.06 1.21 -0.81
C MET A 208 -14.74 1.91 -0.60
N ASN A 209 -13.69 1.36 -1.19
CA ASN A 209 -12.42 2.05 -1.36
C ASN A 209 -12.09 2.14 -2.84
N GLY A 210 -11.25 3.10 -3.19
CA GLY A 210 -10.78 3.24 -4.55
C GLY A 210 -9.38 3.81 -4.61
N TRP A 211 -8.95 4.05 -5.84
CA TRP A 211 -7.70 4.73 -6.15
C TRP A 211 -7.96 5.88 -7.12
N PHE A 212 -7.50 7.06 -6.68
CA PHE A 212 -7.13 8.15 -7.56
C PHE A 212 -5.63 8.10 -7.84
N PHE A 213 -5.23 8.73 -8.94
CA PHE A 213 -3.83 8.98 -9.24
C PHE A 213 -3.56 10.48 -9.10
N PHE A 214 -2.73 10.82 -8.14
CA PHE A 214 -2.36 12.18 -7.79
C PHE A 214 -0.90 12.46 -8.11
N PRO A 215 -0.49 13.74 -8.23
CA PRO A 215 0.92 14.08 -8.29
C PRO A 215 1.62 13.77 -6.96
N LYS A 216 2.95 13.77 -6.97
CA LYS A 216 3.76 13.68 -5.73
C LYS A 216 3.32 14.76 -4.74
N ALA A 217 3.41 14.48 -3.44
CA ALA A 217 2.97 15.43 -2.43
C ALA A 217 3.69 16.78 -2.55
N SER A 218 4.97 16.77 -2.92
CA SER A 218 5.80 17.97 -3.12
C SER A 218 5.36 18.88 -4.28
N CYS A 219 4.43 18.44 -5.14
CA CYS A 219 3.96 19.25 -6.26
C CYS A 219 2.96 20.34 -5.83
N LEU A 220 2.32 20.18 -4.68
CA LEU A 220 1.31 21.07 -4.13
C LEU A 220 1.73 21.54 -2.72
N THR A 221 1.21 22.69 -2.28
CA THR A 221 1.36 23.14 -0.89
C THR A 221 0.43 22.36 0.05
N PRO A 222 0.69 22.36 1.38
CA PRO A 222 -0.22 21.75 2.34
C PRO A 222 -1.66 22.26 2.25
N GLU A 223 -1.85 23.55 1.99
CA GLU A 223 -3.16 24.19 1.84
C GLU A 223 -3.88 23.71 0.58
N GLU A 224 -3.17 23.57 -0.54
CA GLU A 224 -3.74 23.00 -1.77
C GLU A 224 -4.16 21.54 -1.57
N TRP A 225 -3.39 20.76 -0.79
CA TRP A 225 -3.79 19.40 -0.42
C TRP A 225 -5.02 19.36 0.49
N ASP A 226 -5.17 20.32 1.40
CA ASP A 226 -6.36 20.44 2.24
C ASP A 226 -7.60 20.73 1.38
N ASP A 227 -7.48 21.58 0.35
CA ASP A 227 -8.54 21.85 -0.62
C ASP A 227 -8.89 20.60 -1.44
N VAL A 228 -7.90 19.82 -1.90
CA VAL A 228 -8.13 18.53 -2.58
C VAL A 228 -8.87 17.57 -1.64
N ARG A 229 -8.42 17.46 -0.38
CA ARG A 229 -9.05 16.57 0.61
C ARG A 229 -10.52 16.94 0.85
N ALA A 230 -10.83 18.24 0.89
CA ALA A 230 -12.18 18.72 1.18
C ALA A 230 -13.16 18.52 0.02
N ASN A 231 -12.69 18.58 -1.23
CA ASN A 231 -13.58 18.72 -2.39
C ASN A 231 -13.55 17.55 -3.38
N TYR A 232 -12.44 16.80 -3.47
CA TYR A 232 -12.23 15.87 -4.58
C TYR A 232 -13.16 14.65 -4.52
N ASN A 233 -13.47 14.15 -3.32
CA ASN A 233 -14.47 13.09 -3.12
C ASN A 233 -15.87 13.51 -3.55
N ASP A 234 -16.28 14.75 -3.29
CA ASP A 234 -17.60 15.24 -3.72
C ASP A 234 -17.66 15.39 -5.24
N GLY A 235 -16.55 15.81 -5.87
CA GLY A 235 -16.39 15.80 -7.32
C GLY A 235 -16.53 14.39 -7.90
N PHE A 236 -15.86 13.41 -7.30
CA PHE A 236 -15.98 12.01 -7.71
C PHE A 236 -17.40 11.48 -7.51
N LEU A 237 -18.02 11.74 -6.36
CA LEU A 237 -19.38 11.28 -6.07
C LEU A 237 -20.38 11.82 -7.10
N LYS A 238 -20.24 13.08 -7.50
CA LYS A 238 -21.07 13.68 -8.55
C LYS A 238 -20.89 12.95 -9.89
N LEU A 239 -19.63 12.73 -10.32
CA LEU A 239 -19.31 12.00 -11.55
C LEU A 239 -19.82 10.56 -11.49
N TRP A 240 -19.63 9.88 -10.37
CA TRP A 240 -20.06 8.51 -10.16
C TRP A 240 -21.58 8.35 -10.22
N GLY A 241 -22.33 9.34 -9.72
CA GLY A 241 -23.78 9.42 -9.85
C GLY A 241 -24.28 9.39 -11.30
N GLU A 242 -23.45 9.80 -12.27
CA GLU A 242 -23.78 9.70 -13.69
C GLU A 242 -23.80 8.24 -14.19
N TYR A 243 -23.03 7.36 -13.57
CA TYR A 243 -22.97 5.92 -13.89
C TYR A 243 -23.86 5.07 -12.98
N ALA A 244 -23.92 5.41 -11.70
CA ALA A 244 -24.71 4.73 -10.68
C ALA A 244 -25.59 5.77 -9.94
N PRO A 245 -26.85 5.98 -10.35
CA PRO A 245 -27.70 7.07 -9.84
C PRO A 245 -27.92 7.09 -8.32
N ASN A 246 -27.78 5.94 -7.66
CA ASN A 246 -27.87 5.85 -6.20
C ASN A 246 -26.57 6.29 -5.48
N MET A 247 -25.48 6.51 -6.21
CA MET A 247 -24.25 7.10 -5.68
C MET A 247 -24.39 8.62 -5.58
N ALA A 248 -25.23 9.02 -4.63
CA ALA A 248 -25.51 10.40 -4.27
C ALA A 248 -25.31 10.60 -2.76
N ARG A 249 -25.27 11.86 -2.31
CA ARG A 249 -24.93 12.21 -0.91
C ARG A 249 -25.84 11.54 0.13
N ASN A 250 -27.10 11.26 -0.20
CA ASN A 250 -28.03 10.55 0.67
C ASN A 250 -27.69 9.06 0.89
N ASN A 251 -26.90 8.45 0.01
CA ASN A 251 -26.39 7.09 0.19
C ASN A 251 -25.07 7.06 0.99
N VAL A 252 -24.39 8.21 1.15
CA VAL A 252 -23.10 8.32 1.84
C VAL A 252 -23.32 8.60 3.33
N ILE A 253 -22.87 7.68 4.18
CA ILE A 253 -22.86 7.82 5.63
C ILE A 253 -21.71 8.73 6.05
N ALA A 254 -20.53 8.43 5.53
CA ALA A 254 -19.29 9.16 5.75
C ALA A 254 -18.33 8.86 4.61
N ASP A 255 -17.42 9.77 4.35
CA ASP A 255 -16.36 9.60 3.39
C ASP A 255 -15.07 10.23 3.89
N ARG A 256 -13.95 9.76 3.34
CA ARG A 256 -12.61 10.28 3.62
C ARG A 256 -11.76 10.12 2.36
N LEU A 257 -10.86 11.07 2.16
CA LEU A 257 -9.80 10.96 1.16
C LEU A 257 -8.46 10.97 1.88
N TYR A 258 -7.62 9.98 1.59
CA TYR A 258 -6.20 10.00 1.91
C TYR A 258 -5.45 10.50 0.67
N THR A 259 -4.84 11.68 0.76
CA THR A 259 -4.08 12.29 -0.34
C THR A 259 -2.64 11.79 -0.38
N ALA A 260 -1.91 12.13 -1.44
CA ALA A 260 -0.48 11.84 -1.53
C ALA A 260 0.31 12.42 -0.33
N PHE A 261 -0.09 13.60 0.15
CA PHE A 261 0.52 14.25 1.31
C PHE A 261 0.24 13.54 2.63
N ASP A 262 -0.97 12.98 2.79
CA ASP A 262 -1.33 12.21 3.98
C ASP A 262 -0.54 10.90 4.05
N ILE A 263 -0.36 10.25 2.89
CA ILE A 263 0.39 9.01 2.76
C ILE A 263 1.88 9.24 3.05
N GLU A 264 2.49 10.28 2.47
CA GLU A 264 3.89 10.63 2.73
C GLU A 264 4.13 10.95 4.22
N LYS A 265 3.25 11.74 4.86
CA LYS A 265 3.36 12.02 6.30
C LYS A 265 3.27 10.77 7.18
N LYS A 266 2.50 9.77 6.74
CA LYS A 266 2.27 8.54 7.51
C LYS A 266 3.42 7.55 7.36
N ILE A 267 3.95 7.41 6.14
CA ILE A 267 4.95 6.40 5.79
C ILE A 267 6.38 6.91 5.98
N GLY A 268 6.61 8.23 5.94
CA GLY A 268 7.93 8.86 6.06
C GLY A 268 8.62 8.99 4.72
#